data_AF-W1Y3S5-F1
#
_entry.id   AF-W1Y3S5-F1
#
_cell.length_a   1.000
_cell.length_b   1.000
_cell.length_c   1.000
_cell.angle_alpha   90.00
_cell.angle_beta   90.00
_cell.angle_gamma   90.00
#
_symmetry.space_group_name_H-M   'P 1'
#
loop_
_entity.id
_entity.type
_entity.pdbx_description
1 polymer ?
#
loop_
_entity_poly.entity_id
_entity_poly.type
_entity_poly.pdbx_seq_one_letter_code
_entity_poly.pdbx_strand_id
1 'polypeptide(L)'
;VHESERKHEPRLGEAVEVRIIGHNEKGELNGSFLPLAHERLDDDGQVIFDLLVEYDGELPFWDKSSPDAIKEVFNMSKGSFKRAIGHLYKKKIINIET
;
A
#
# COMPACT_ATOMS: atom_id res chain seq x y z
N VAL A 1 -1.41 17.82 13.41
CA VAL A 1 -1.51 16.35 13.64
C VAL A 1 -2.74 16.11 14.50
N HIS A 2 -3.69 15.30 14.03
CA HIS A 2 -4.92 15.01 14.76
C HIS A 2 -4.66 14.00 15.89
N GLU A 3 -5.53 13.95 16.91
CA GLU A 3 -5.35 13.02 18.04
C GLU A 3 -5.38 11.54 17.65
N SER A 4 -6.11 11.21 16.58
CA SER A 4 -6.15 9.86 16.00
C SER A 4 -4.85 9.46 15.29
N GLU A 5 -3.98 10.42 15.01
CA GLU A 5 -2.74 10.25 14.24
C GLU A 5 -1.50 10.25 15.14
N ARG A 6 -1.66 9.95 16.43
CA ARG A 6 -0.58 9.89 17.42
C ARG A 6 -0.78 8.79 18.46
N LYS A 7 0.31 8.15 18.89
CA LYS A 7 0.28 7.16 19.99
C LYS A 7 0.34 7.80 21.37
N HIS A 8 1.03 8.94 21.47
CA HIS A 8 1.17 9.72 22.69
C HIS A 8 1.11 11.21 22.36
N GLU A 9 0.80 12.03 23.36
CA GLU A 9 0.87 13.48 23.26
C GLU A 9 2.35 13.91 23.15
N PRO A 10 2.74 14.72 22.15
CA PRO A 10 4.06 15.35 22.14
C PRO A 10 4.12 16.48 23.16
N ARG A 11 5.31 16.75 23.70
CA ARG A 11 5.54 17.85 24.65
C ARG A 11 5.85 19.15 23.91
N LEU A 12 5.57 20.28 24.57
CA LEU A 12 5.90 21.60 24.02
C LEU A 12 7.42 21.71 23.80
N GLY A 13 7.84 22.03 22.57
CA GLY A 13 9.25 22.15 22.18
C GLY A 13 9.94 20.83 21.83
N GLU A 14 9.22 19.70 21.85
CA GLU A 14 9.75 18.42 21.38
C GLU A 14 9.95 18.43 19.87
N ALA A 15 11.16 18.09 19.42
CA ALA A 15 11.43 17.84 18.02
C ALA A 15 10.86 16.48 17.65
N VAL A 16 9.93 16.45 16.69
CA VAL A 16 9.26 15.25 16.22
C VAL A 16 9.34 15.16 14.70
N GLU A 17 9.47 13.95 14.18
CA GLU A 17 9.30 13.70 12.76
C GLU A 17 7.82 13.46 12.44
N VAL A 18 7.34 14.09 11.39
CA VAL A 18 5.94 14.03 10.92
C VAL A 18 5.91 13.58 9.49
N ARG A 19 5.05 12.61 9.19
CA ARG A 19 4.69 12.28 7.82
C ARG A 19 3.50 13.11 7.38
N ILE A 20 3.57 13.75 6.21
CA ILE A 20 2.44 14.50 5.64
C ILE A 20 1.41 13.53 5.05
N ILE A 21 0.16 13.69 5.43
CA ILE A 21 -0.98 12.86 4.99
C ILE A 21 -2.06 13.66 4.24
N GLY A 22 -1.91 14.98 4.15
CA GLY A 22 -2.81 15.83 3.37
C GLY A 22 -2.48 17.31 3.51
N HIS A 23 -3.19 18.13 2.74
CA HIS A 23 -3.15 19.58 2.82
C HIS A 23 -4.57 20.13 2.71
N ASN A 24 -4.80 21.34 3.21
CA ASN A 24 -6.09 22.03 3.04
C ASN A 24 -5.98 23.24 2.11
N GLU A 25 -7.13 23.82 1.75
CA GLU A 25 -7.23 25.01 0.89
C GLU A 25 -6.53 26.25 1.47
N LYS A 26 -6.22 26.25 2.77
CA LYS A 26 -5.50 27.31 3.46
C LYS A 26 -3.98 27.12 3.44
N GLY A 27 -3.48 26.03 2.83
CA GLY A 27 -2.06 25.71 2.73
C GLY A 27 -1.48 25.04 3.99
N GLU A 28 -2.30 24.63 4.93
CA GLU A 28 -1.85 23.91 6.12
C GLU A 28 -1.65 22.43 5.79
N LEU A 29 -0.59 21.84 6.34
CA LEU A 29 -0.27 20.43 6.15
C LEU A 29 -0.80 19.60 7.33
N ASN A 30 -1.57 18.57 7.00
CA ASN A 30 -1.96 17.54 7.94
C ASN A 30 -0.89 16.46 7.98
N GLY A 31 -0.52 16.04 9.19
CA GLY A 31 0.53 15.06 9.40
C GLY A 31 0.15 13.98 10.42
N SER A 32 0.93 12.90 10.43
CA SER A 32 0.78 11.74 11.30
C SER A 32 2.10 11.34 11.95
N PHE A 33 2.05 11.00 13.23
CA PHE A 33 3.15 10.36 13.97
C PHE A 33 3.01 8.84 14.00
N LEU A 34 1.87 8.30 13.57
CA LEU A 34 1.75 6.87 13.44
C LEU A 34 2.76 6.41 12.38
N PRO A 35 3.43 5.27 12.60
CA PRO A 35 4.14 4.62 11.50
C PRO A 35 3.13 4.47 10.36
N LEU A 36 3.61 4.38 9.11
CA LEU A 36 2.78 3.76 8.08
C LEU A 36 2.20 2.52 8.74
N ALA A 37 0.88 2.37 8.70
CA ALA A 37 0.30 1.09 9.05
C ALA A 37 1.14 0.11 8.24
N HIS A 38 1.95 -0.71 8.93
CA HIS A 38 2.40 -1.94 8.34
C HIS A 38 1.10 -2.70 8.18
N GLU A 39 0.34 -2.36 7.14
CA GLU A 39 -0.53 -3.28 6.48
C GLU A 39 0.44 -4.33 5.99
N ARG A 40 0.78 -5.25 6.89
CA ARG A 40 1.55 -6.42 6.57
C ARG A 40 0.71 -7.06 5.50
N LEU A 41 1.16 -6.90 4.26
CA LEU A 41 0.56 -7.60 3.15
C LEU A 41 0.65 -9.08 3.54
N ASP A 42 -0.37 -9.84 3.16
CA ASP A 42 -0.17 -11.29 3.20
C ASP A 42 1.04 -11.63 2.31
N ASP A 43 1.70 -12.75 2.59
CA ASP A 43 2.94 -13.12 1.87
C ASP A 43 2.74 -13.03 0.34
N ASP A 44 1.54 -13.38 -0.14
CA ASP A 44 1.16 -13.25 -1.53
C ASP A 44 1.08 -11.77 -2.00
N GLY A 45 0.39 -10.91 -1.25
CA GLY A 45 0.28 -9.49 -1.56
C GLY A 45 1.63 -8.77 -1.55
N GLN A 46 2.55 -9.19 -0.68
CA GLN A 46 3.90 -8.62 -0.63
C GLN A 46 4.67 -8.92 -1.92
N VAL A 47 4.64 -10.17 -2.39
CA VAL A 47 5.30 -10.57 -3.64
C VAL A 47 4.79 -9.75 -4.83
N ILE A 48 3.48 -9.54 -4.93
CA ILE A 48 2.89 -8.75 -6.02
C ILE A 48 3.30 -7.28 -5.91
N PHE A 49 3.31 -6.71 -4.70
CA PHE A 49 3.70 -5.32 -4.49
C PHE A 49 5.18 -5.08 -4.82
N ASP A 50 6.06 -5.99 -4.41
CA ASP A 50 7.50 -5.88 -4.69
C ASP A 50 7.77 -5.91 -6.20
N LEU A 51 7.11 -6.82 -6.93
CA LEU A 51 7.16 -6.85 -8.40
C LEU A 51 6.59 -5.58 -9.02
N LEU A 52 5.49 -5.04 -8.49
CA LEU A 52 4.94 -3.79 -9.00
C LEU A 52 5.95 -2.63 -8.86
N VAL A 53 6.66 -2.56 -7.73
CA VAL A 53 7.71 -1.55 -7.49
C VAL A 53 8.91 -1.77 -8.41
N GLU A 54 9.31 -3.01 -8.66
CA GLU A 54 10.41 -3.36 -9.57
C GLU A 54 10.10 -2.98 -11.03
N TYR A 55 8.83 -3.06 -11.44
CA TYR A 55 8.36 -2.75 -12.79
C TYR A 55 7.72 -1.35 -12.90
N ASP A 56 8.30 -0.34 -12.22
CA ASP A 56 7.91 1.07 -12.32
C ASP A 56 6.43 1.37 -12.00
N GLY A 57 5.79 0.52 -11.20
CA GLY A 57 4.41 0.70 -10.74
C GLY A 57 3.34 0.05 -11.63
N GLU A 58 3.72 -0.63 -12.71
CA GLU A 58 2.79 -1.25 -13.65
C GLU A 58 3.14 -2.70 -13.95
N LEU A 59 2.13 -3.57 -13.97
CA LEU A 59 2.29 -4.98 -14.33
C LEU A 59 1.28 -5.36 -15.42
N PRO A 60 1.68 -6.07 -16.48
CA PRO A 60 0.77 -6.55 -17.52
C PRO A 60 -0.02 -7.79 -17.06
N PHE A 61 -0.48 -7.80 -15.81
CA PHE A 61 -1.17 -8.91 -15.17
C PHE A 61 -2.44 -8.43 -14.47
N TRP A 62 -3.56 -9.07 -14.79
CA TRP A 62 -4.85 -8.84 -14.16
C TRP A 62 -5.64 -10.14 -14.08
N ASP A 63 -6.89 -10.08 -13.62
CA ASP A 63 -7.70 -11.27 -13.31
C ASP A 63 -7.93 -12.23 -14.50
N LYS A 64 -7.77 -11.75 -15.74
CA LYS A 64 -7.88 -12.55 -16.97
C LYS A 64 -6.55 -13.16 -17.45
N SER A 65 -5.42 -12.82 -16.85
CA SER A 65 -4.12 -13.42 -17.21
C SER A 65 -4.14 -14.95 -17.07
N SER A 66 -3.34 -15.64 -17.89
CA SER A 66 -3.34 -17.10 -17.92
C SER A 66 -2.78 -17.68 -16.61
N PRO A 67 -3.29 -18.84 -16.13
CA PRO A 67 -2.76 -19.48 -14.94
C PRO A 67 -1.26 -19.79 -15.03
N ASP A 68 -0.79 -20.18 -16.22
CA ASP A 68 0.62 -20.53 -16.44
C ASP A 68 1.52 -19.30 -16.33
N ALA A 69 1.14 -18.17 -16.93
CA ALA A 69 1.92 -16.94 -16.84
C ALA A 69 1.95 -16.38 -15.40
N ILE A 70 0.82 -16.45 -14.67
CA ILE A 70 0.78 -16.07 -13.24
C ILE A 70 1.72 -16.96 -12.43
N LYS A 71 1.74 -18.26 -12.70
CA LYS A 71 2.57 -19.21 -11.97
C LYS A 71 4.05 -19.00 -12.27
N GLU A 72 4.41 -18.69 -13.51
CA GLU A 72 5.79 -18.44 -13.92
C GLU A 72 6.36 -17.18 -13.26
N VAL A 73 5.59 -16.09 -13.19
CA VAL A 73 6.07 -14.80 -12.66
C VAL A 73 5.94 -14.70 -11.15
N PHE A 74 4.79 -15.06 -10.58
CA PHE A 74 4.52 -14.85 -9.15
C PHE A 74 4.75 -16.11 -8.30
N ASN A 75 5.03 -17.26 -8.93
CA ASN A 75 5.06 -18.57 -8.27
C ASN A 75 3.76 -18.89 -7.51
N MET A 76 2.62 -18.43 -8.04
CA MET A 76 1.30 -18.55 -7.43
C MET A 76 0.30 -19.30 -8.30
N SER A 77 -0.74 -19.83 -7.66
CA SER A 77 -1.96 -20.20 -8.38
C SER A 77 -2.78 -18.96 -8.75
N LYS A 78 -3.51 -19.02 -9.87
CA LYS A 78 -4.45 -17.96 -10.29
C LYS A 78 -5.46 -17.58 -9.21
N GLY A 79 -5.89 -18.55 -8.38
CA GLY A 79 -6.78 -18.29 -7.25
C GLY A 79 -6.12 -17.45 -6.15
N SER A 80 -4.85 -17.72 -5.84
CA SER A 80 -4.11 -16.96 -4.81
C SER A 80 -3.76 -15.56 -5.30
N PHE A 81 -3.32 -15.44 -6.56
CA PHE A 81 -3.13 -14.16 -7.23
C PHE A 81 -4.39 -13.29 -7.17
N LYS A 82 -5.56 -13.82 -7.54
CA LYS A 82 -6.84 -13.08 -7.48
C LYS A 82 -7.19 -12.62 -6.07
N ARG A 83 -6.92 -13.43 -5.04
CA ARG A 83 -7.15 -13.03 -3.64
C ARG A 83 -6.22 -11.88 -3.24
N ALA A 84 -4.93 -12.00 -3.56
CA ALA A 84 -3.92 -11.00 -3.22
C ALA A 84 -4.17 -9.65 -3.90
N ILE A 85 -4.38 -9.61 -5.22
CA ILE A 85 -4.73 -8.35 -5.93
C ILE A 85 -6.05 -7.76 -5.41
N GLY A 86 -7.02 -8.61 -5.03
CA GLY A 86 -8.28 -8.17 -4.46
C GLY A 86 -8.12 -7.55 -3.07
N HIS A 87 -7.22 -8.09 -2.25
CA HIS A 87 -6.86 -7.51 -0.95
C HIS A 87 -6.15 -6.16 -1.13
N LEU A 88 -5.16 -6.09 -2.02
CA LEU A 88 -4.42 -4.87 -2.34
C LEU A 88 -5.35 -3.77 -2.88
N TYR A 89 -6.27 -4.12 -3.78
CA TYR A 89 -7.25 -3.19 -4.34
C TYR A 89 -8.23 -2.67 -3.27
N LYS A 90 -8.76 -3.55 -2.41
CA LYS A 90 -9.65 -3.13 -1.30
C LYS A 90 -8.97 -2.19 -0.31
N LYS A 91 -7.67 -2.37 -0.10
CA LYS A 91 -6.83 -1.51 0.72
C LYS A 91 -6.39 -0.23 0.02
N LYS A 92 -6.78 -0.04 -1.25
CA LYS A 92 -6.41 1.11 -2.10
C LYS A 92 -4.90 1.26 -2.29
N ILE A 93 -4.17 0.15 -2.26
CA ILE A 93 -2.71 0.12 -2.48
C ILE A 93 -2.40 0.10 -3.98
N ILE A 94 -3.22 -0.61 -4.76
CA ILE A 94 -3.10 -0.70 -6.22
C ILE A 94 -4.41 -0.29 -6.89
N ASN A 95 -4.30 0.14 -8.15
CA ASN A 95 -5.43 0.23 -9.07
C ASN A 95 -5.34 -0.92 -10.09
N ILE A 96 -6.49 -1.34 -10.61
CA ILE A 96 -6.56 -2.35 -11.66
C ILE A 96 -7.20 -1.67 -12.87
N GLU A 97 -6.38 -1.41 -13.88
CA GLU A 97 -6.80 -0.86 -15.17
C GLU A 97 -6.71 -1.99 -16.22
N THR A 98 -7.69 -2.06 -17.12
CA THR A 98 -7.85 -3.15 -18.10
C THR A 98 -7.73 -2.64 -19.52
#